data_AF-V4Q8E7-F1
#
_entry.id   AF-V4Q8E7-F1
#
_cell.length_a   1.000
_cell.length_b   1.000
_cell.length_c   1.000
_cell.angle_alpha   90.00
_cell.angle_beta   90.00
_cell.angle_gamma   90.00
#
_symmetry.space_group_name_H-M   'P 1'
#
loop_
_entity.id
_entity.type
_entity.pdbx_description
1 polymer ?
#
loop_
_entity_poly.entity_id
_entity_poly.type
_entity_poly.pdbx_seq_one_letter_code
_entity_poly.pdbx_strand_id
1 'polypeptide(L)'
;MNHVMLIIVAGLALTGCNKVFDDQSVVGPDLSGDGPFEGAAEVVMTEPFRIDGKDKTRHITIRPRAGEDVGTVVNLTSNTEKPFNAGVTWHAFTPIVAETNAEARAYWLVGFNLSRTPDRAVYMIIRYPRGLELKPGLTSDAFEYLSLDCGDLDVARHPPEHFAPVADGEARKDTPLDPAPEAGDCEFNSLNEAHKLAPLALQRYDQIKPYEDAPTADWNRLKVEIR
;
A
#
# COMPACT_ATOMS: atom_id res chain seq x y z
N MET A 1 -9.28 34.53 33.74
CA MET A 1 -7.89 34.55 33.23
C MET A 1 -7.32 33.15 33.44
N ASN A 2 -6.93 32.34 32.46
CA ASN A 2 -6.93 32.43 31.01
C ASN A 2 -7.12 31.01 30.48
N HIS A 3 -8.13 30.83 29.64
CA HIS A 3 -8.34 29.63 28.82
C HIS A 3 -7.35 29.68 27.65
N VAL A 4 -6.20 29.01 27.77
CA VAL A 4 -5.27 28.80 26.65
C VAL A 4 -4.72 27.38 26.73
N MET A 5 -5.60 26.38 26.57
CA MET A 5 -5.16 24.99 26.33
C MET A 5 -6.29 24.15 25.71
N LEU A 6 -6.95 24.67 24.67
CA LEU A 6 -7.97 23.89 23.93
C LEU A 6 -8.02 24.25 22.43
N ILE A 7 -6.93 24.76 21.86
CA ILE A 7 -6.91 25.20 20.45
C ILE A 7 -6.01 24.34 19.55
N ILE A 8 -5.06 23.56 20.09
CA ILE A 8 -4.13 22.79 19.26
C ILE A 8 -4.68 21.40 18.87
N VAL A 9 -5.56 20.79 19.68
CA VAL A 9 -6.15 19.47 19.35
C VAL A 9 -7.34 19.57 18.37
N ALA A 10 -7.96 20.75 18.24
CA ALA A 10 -9.04 20.97 17.28
C ALA A 10 -8.53 21.26 15.85
N GLY A 11 -7.27 21.66 15.69
CA GLY A 11 -6.69 21.99 14.38
C GLY A 11 -6.43 20.79 13.47
N LEU A 12 -6.05 19.64 14.06
CA LEU A 12 -5.81 18.39 13.34
C LEU A 12 -7.10 17.64 12.97
N ALA A 13 -8.22 17.97 13.61
CA ALA A 13 -9.52 17.34 13.35
C ALA A 13 -10.35 18.05 12.27
N LEU A 14 -10.01 19.30 11.90
CA LEU A 14 -10.84 20.11 10.99
C LEU A 14 -10.29 20.23 9.56
N THR A 15 -9.03 19.86 9.31
CA THR A 15 -8.53 19.74 7.92
C THR A 15 -9.07 18.49 7.22
N GLY A 16 -9.47 17.45 7.98
CA GLY A 16 -10.09 16.23 7.45
C GLY A 16 -11.56 16.36 7.00
N CYS A 17 -12.24 17.47 7.32
CA CYS A 17 -13.68 17.62 7.03
C CYS A 17 -14.03 18.49 5.82
N ASN A 18 -13.06 19.12 5.16
CA ASN A 18 -13.30 20.00 4.00
C ASN A 18 -12.58 19.51 2.74
N LYS A 19 -12.47 18.18 2.53
CA LYS A 19 -12.17 17.67 1.19
C LYS A 19 -13.41 17.93 0.34
N VAL A 20 -13.39 19.06 -0.39
CA VAL A 20 -14.33 19.33 -1.47
C VAL A 20 -14.22 18.16 -2.43
N PHE A 21 -15.31 17.41 -2.57
CA PHE A 21 -15.43 16.26 -3.46
C PHE A 21 -15.37 16.76 -4.90
N ASP A 22 -14.16 16.88 -5.43
CA ASP A 22 -13.91 16.98 -6.87
C ASP A 22 -13.53 15.58 -7.38
N ASP A 23 -13.71 15.31 -8.67
CA ASP A 23 -13.43 14.03 -9.36
C ASP A 23 -11.93 13.60 -9.30
N GLN A 24 -11.14 14.22 -8.43
CA GLN A 24 -9.73 13.97 -8.16
C GLN A 24 -9.43 13.49 -6.73
N SER A 25 -10.46 13.28 -5.89
CA SER A 25 -10.27 12.69 -4.56
C SER A 25 -9.93 11.20 -4.67
N VAL A 26 -8.95 10.70 -3.90
CA VAL A 26 -8.47 9.28 -3.91
C VAL A 26 -9.52 8.26 -3.44
N VAL A 27 -10.72 8.72 -3.14
CA VAL A 27 -11.62 8.03 -2.22
C VAL A 27 -12.77 7.42 -3.00
N GLY A 28 -12.43 6.32 -3.69
CA GLY A 28 -13.37 5.48 -4.43
C GLY A 28 -14.05 6.16 -5.60
N PRO A 29 -14.99 5.43 -6.20
CA PRO A 29 -14.71 4.50 -7.28
C PRO A 29 -14.35 5.28 -8.55
N ASP A 30 -13.07 5.48 -8.78
CA ASP A 30 -12.64 5.60 -10.16
C ASP A 30 -11.40 4.73 -10.28
N LEU A 31 -10.86 4.66 -11.49
CA LEU A 31 -9.56 4.08 -11.82
C LEU A 31 -9.66 2.63 -12.33
N SER A 32 -10.09 2.57 -13.60
CA SER A 32 -10.00 1.48 -14.58
C SER A 32 -10.36 0.08 -14.08
N GLY A 33 -11.48 -0.44 -14.58
CA GLY A 33 -11.93 -1.83 -14.37
C GLY A 33 -11.03 -2.92 -14.96
N ASP A 34 -9.74 -2.65 -15.16
CA ASP A 34 -8.75 -3.54 -15.76
C ASP A 34 -7.75 -4.00 -14.68
N GLY A 35 -8.21 -4.84 -13.76
CA GLY A 35 -7.35 -5.54 -12.80
C GLY A 35 -6.57 -6.69 -13.45
N PRO A 36 -5.53 -7.24 -12.80
CA PRO A 36 -4.72 -8.32 -13.37
C PRO A 36 -5.45 -9.66 -13.56
N PHE A 37 -6.67 -9.79 -13.05
CA PHE A 37 -7.42 -11.04 -12.99
C PHE A 37 -8.64 -11.03 -13.92
N GLU A 38 -8.44 -10.58 -15.16
CA GLU A 38 -9.50 -10.56 -16.18
C GLU A 38 -10.19 -11.93 -16.33
N GLY A 39 -11.53 -11.91 -16.36
CA GLY A 39 -12.34 -13.12 -16.52
C GLY A 39 -12.46 -14.01 -15.28
N ALA A 40 -11.83 -13.65 -14.15
CA ALA A 40 -12.05 -14.34 -12.88
C ALA A 40 -13.45 -14.03 -12.32
N ALA A 41 -14.13 -15.03 -11.81
CA ALA A 41 -15.35 -14.86 -11.01
C ALA A 41 -15.02 -14.51 -9.56
N GLU A 42 -13.91 -15.05 -9.04
CA GLU A 42 -13.44 -14.79 -7.68
C GLU A 42 -11.92 -14.99 -7.60
N VAL A 43 -11.24 -14.09 -6.89
CA VAL A 43 -9.83 -14.19 -6.57
C VAL A 43 -9.69 -14.31 -5.06
N VAL A 44 -8.96 -15.32 -4.63
CA VAL A 44 -8.72 -15.63 -3.23
C VAL A 44 -7.24 -15.45 -2.95
N MET A 45 -6.92 -14.54 -2.05
CA MET A 45 -5.55 -14.28 -1.62
C MET A 45 -5.40 -14.67 -0.15
N THR A 46 -4.43 -15.53 0.15
CA THR A 46 -4.22 -16.07 1.49
C THR A 46 -2.78 -15.82 1.92
N GLU A 47 -2.61 -15.11 3.03
CA GLU A 47 -1.32 -14.92 3.69
C GLU A 47 -1.23 -15.90 4.87
N PRO A 48 -0.31 -16.88 4.82
CA PRO A 48 0.00 -17.71 5.97
C PRO A 48 0.97 -16.98 6.91
N PHE A 49 0.68 -16.95 8.20
CA PHE A 49 1.54 -16.32 9.22
C PHE A 49 1.50 -17.10 10.54
N ARG A 50 2.42 -16.79 11.46
CA ARG A 50 2.52 -17.44 12.78
C ARG A 50 2.42 -16.42 13.91
N ILE A 51 1.53 -16.69 14.86
CA ILE A 51 1.46 -15.99 16.15
C ILE A 51 1.51 -17.02 17.27
N ASP A 52 2.39 -16.81 18.25
CA ASP A 52 2.55 -17.68 19.43
C ASP A 52 2.73 -19.17 19.06
N GLY A 53 3.47 -19.44 17.99
CA GLY A 53 3.72 -20.80 17.49
C GLY A 53 2.51 -21.48 16.84
N LYS A 54 1.39 -20.76 16.63
CA LYS A 54 0.20 -21.27 15.95
C LYS A 54 0.14 -20.72 14.53
N ASP A 55 -0.11 -21.61 13.58
CA ASP A 55 -0.38 -21.24 12.19
C ASP A 55 -1.73 -20.52 12.11
N LYS A 56 -1.72 -19.36 11.48
CA LYS A 56 -2.88 -18.52 11.21
C LYS A 56 -2.89 -18.14 9.74
N THR A 57 -4.05 -17.78 9.24
CA THR A 57 -4.22 -17.31 7.87
C THR A 57 -5.04 -16.02 7.85
N ARG A 58 -4.60 -15.08 7.03
CA ARG A 58 -5.41 -13.93 6.62
C ARG A 58 -5.90 -14.18 5.22
N HIS A 59 -7.09 -13.72 4.94
CA HIS A 59 -7.72 -13.99 3.66
C HIS A 59 -8.38 -12.75 3.08
N ILE A 60 -8.15 -12.53 1.81
CA ILE A 60 -8.80 -11.50 1.01
C ILE A 60 -9.52 -12.23 -0.12
N THR A 61 -10.84 -12.10 -0.17
CA THR A 61 -11.62 -12.56 -1.32
C THR A 61 -11.99 -11.35 -2.16
N ILE A 62 -11.61 -11.32 -3.42
CA ILE A 62 -11.90 -10.23 -4.37
C ILE A 62 -12.85 -10.79 -5.41
N ARG A 63 -13.98 -10.13 -5.61
CA ARG A 63 -14.94 -10.48 -6.66
C ARG A 63 -14.93 -9.37 -7.70
N PRO A 64 -14.43 -9.65 -8.91
CA PRO A 64 -14.47 -8.69 -9.99
C PRO A 64 -15.90 -8.25 -10.31
N ARG A 65 -16.12 -6.96 -10.52
CA ARG A 65 -17.44 -6.43 -10.94
C ARG A 65 -17.27 -5.30 -11.95
N ALA A 66 -18.30 -5.07 -12.75
CA ALA A 66 -18.34 -3.89 -13.61
C ALA A 66 -18.30 -2.61 -12.74
N GLY A 67 -17.23 -1.82 -12.87
CA GLY A 67 -17.01 -0.57 -12.16
C GLY A 67 -15.96 -0.66 -11.05
N GLU A 68 -16.22 -1.45 -10.00
CA GLU A 68 -15.35 -1.57 -8.82
C GLU A 68 -15.35 -3.02 -8.30
N ASP A 69 -14.17 -3.61 -8.16
CA ASP A 69 -14.00 -4.92 -7.55
C ASP A 69 -14.42 -4.87 -6.06
N VAL A 70 -15.10 -5.91 -5.58
CA VAL A 70 -15.51 -5.96 -4.17
C VAL A 70 -14.65 -6.96 -3.42
N GLY A 71 -13.89 -6.45 -2.47
CA GLY A 71 -13.09 -7.21 -1.53
C GLY A 71 -13.86 -7.54 -0.26
N THR A 72 -13.82 -8.79 0.18
CA THR A 72 -14.08 -9.19 1.57
C THR A 72 -12.74 -9.51 2.22
N VAL A 73 -12.33 -8.66 3.15
CA VAL A 73 -11.06 -8.78 3.88
C VAL A 73 -11.35 -9.42 5.24
N VAL A 74 -10.86 -10.66 5.44
CA VAL A 74 -10.76 -11.29 6.76
C VAL A 74 -9.38 -10.94 7.32
N ASN A 75 -9.36 -9.70 7.80
CA ASN A 75 -8.44 -8.98 8.66
C ASN A 75 -6.91 -9.09 8.49
N LEU A 76 -6.32 -8.14 7.75
CA LEU A 76 -4.88 -7.93 7.64
C LEU A 76 -4.25 -7.15 8.82
N THR A 77 -5.02 -6.45 9.67
CA THR A 77 -4.46 -5.44 10.60
C THR A 77 -5.07 -5.38 12.01
N SER A 78 -6.14 -6.11 12.33
CA SER A 78 -6.66 -6.22 13.69
C SER A 78 -6.93 -7.67 14.11
N ASN A 79 -6.72 -7.99 15.39
CA ASN A 79 -6.97 -9.32 15.96
C ASN A 79 -8.47 -9.65 16.09
N THR A 80 -9.33 -9.06 15.24
CA THR A 80 -10.77 -9.33 15.25
C THR A 80 -11.11 -10.23 14.07
N GLU A 81 -11.70 -11.40 14.31
CA GLU A 81 -12.09 -12.38 13.28
C GLU A 81 -13.26 -11.89 12.36
N LYS A 82 -13.56 -10.58 12.37
CA LYS A 82 -14.69 -10.02 11.64
C LYS A 82 -14.28 -9.66 10.20
N PRO A 83 -15.03 -10.10 9.18
CA PRO A 83 -14.81 -9.68 7.81
C PRO A 83 -15.20 -8.21 7.63
N PHE A 84 -14.44 -7.50 6.79
CA PHE A 84 -14.76 -6.15 6.32
C PHE A 84 -14.99 -6.18 4.80
N ASN A 85 -15.94 -5.40 4.31
CA ASN A 85 -16.10 -5.18 2.88
C ASN A 85 -15.32 -3.94 2.46
N ALA A 86 -14.65 -4.04 1.32
CA ALA A 86 -13.87 -2.98 0.71
C ALA A 86 -14.20 -2.87 -0.78
N GLY A 87 -14.16 -1.65 -1.31
CA GLY A 87 -13.88 -1.46 -2.74
C GLY A 87 -12.41 -1.77 -3.00
N VAL A 88 -12.11 -2.40 -4.14
CA VAL A 88 -10.74 -2.77 -4.54
C VAL A 88 -10.40 -2.07 -5.84
N THR A 89 -9.23 -1.43 -5.86
CA THR A 89 -8.66 -0.81 -7.06
C THR A 89 -7.30 -1.39 -7.38
N TRP A 90 -6.94 -1.38 -8.67
CA TRP A 90 -5.69 -1.95 -9.19
C TRP A 90 -4.98 -0.94 -10.07
N HIS A 91 -3.67 -0.78 -9.87
CA HIS A 91 -2.84 0.11 -10.67
C HIS A 91 -1.54 -0.56 -11.06
N ALA A 92 -1.40 -0.88 -12.35
CA ALA A 92 -0.13 -1.37 -12.86
C ALA A 92 0.93 -0.27 -12.79
N PHE A 93 2.14 -0.62 -12.39
CA PHE A 93 3.28 0.29 -12.49
C PHE A 93 4.57 -0.46 -12.82
N THR A 94 5.57 0.26 -13.30
CA THR A 94 6.91 -0.28 -13.52
C THR A 94 7.81 0.19 -12.39
N PRO A 95 8.51 -0.70 -11.67
CA PRO A 95 9.39 -0.30 -10.58
C PRO A 95 10.61 0.44 -11.13
N ILE A 96 11.18 1.34 -10.33
CA ILE A 96 12.45 2.01 -10.64
C ILE A 96 13.57 1.29 -9.87
N VAL A 97 13.70 -0.01 -10.12
CA VAL A 97 14.76 -0.86 -9.56
C VAL A 97 15.36 -1.71 -10.68
N ALA A 98 16.64 -2.02 -10.58
CA ALA A 98 17.30 -2.89 -11.56
C ALA A 98 16.85 -4.34 -11.34
N GLU A 99 16.05 -4.87 -12.27
CA GLU A 99 15.69 -6.29 -12.31
C GLU A 99 16.38 -6.96 -13.50
N THR A 100 16.90 -8.17 -13.31
CA THR A 100 17.29 -9.01 -14.45
C THR A 100 16.05 -9.58 -15.14
N ASN A 101 16.16 -10.02 -16.39
CA ASN A 101 15.03 -10.66 -17.10
C ASN A 101 14.47 -11.90 -16.36
N ALA A 102 15.32 -12.63 -15.64
CA ALA A 102 14.91 -13.81 -14.87
C ALA A 102 14.15 -13.44 -13.58
N GLU A 103 14.37 -12.22 -13.06
CA GLU A 103 13.72 -11.68 -11.86
C GLU A 103 12.58 -10.73 -12.20
N ALA A 104 12.28 -10.56 -13.50
CA ALA A 104 11.30 -9.61 -13.98
C ALA A 104 9.91 -9.95 -13.41
N ARG A 105 9.35 -9.01 -12.67
CA ARG A 105 8.01 -9.14 -12.09
C ARG A 105 7.02 -8.19 -12.76
N ALA A 106 5.74 -8.50 -12.58
CA ALA A 106 4.64 -7.57 -12.75
C ALA A 106 4.32 -6.96 -11.38
N TYR A 107 4.03 -5.66 -11.34
CA TYR A 107 3.78 -4.91 -10.11
C TYR A 107 2.44 -4.19 -10.21
N TRP A 108 1.66 -4.30 -9.14
CA TRP A 108 0.39 -3.60 -9.02
C TRP A 108 0.27 -2.96 -7.64
N LEU A 109 -0.09 -1.69 -7.61
CA LEU A 109 -0.61 -1.07 -6.40
C LEU A 109 -2.09 -1.44 -6.27
N VAL A 110 -2.47 -1.86 -5.06
CA VAL A 110 -3.81 -2.29 -4.71
C VAL A 110 -4.31 -1.41 -3.58
N GLY A 111 -5.49 -0.81 -3.75
CA GLY A 111 -6.18 -0.05 -2.72
C GLY A 111 -7.39 -0.81 -2.19
N PHE A 112 -7.55 -0.88 -0.87
CA PHE A 112 -8.76 -1.33 -0.20
C PHE A 112 -9.45 -0.16 0.49
N ASN A 113 -10.62 0.22 0.00
CA ASN A 113 -11.42 1.28 0.62
C ASN A 113 -12.38 0.68 1.68
N LEU A 114 -11.93 0.62 2.94
CA LEU A 114 -12.73 0.13 4.05
C LEU A 114 -13.73 1.23 4.48
N SER A 115 -15.02 0.96 4.37
CA SER A 115 -16.14 1.85 4.75
C SER A 115 -16.48 3.03 3.83
N ARG A 116 -15.94 3.11 2.60
CA ARG A 116 -16.20 4.22 1.65
C ARG A 116 -15.85 5.60 2.24
N THR A 117 -15.01 5.65 3.28
CA THR A 117 -14.48 6.90 3.84
C THR A 117 -13.00 7.02 3.52
N PRO A 118 -12.51 8.25 3.19
CA PRO A 118 -11.12 8.49 2.77
C PRO A 118 -10.05 7.98 3.71
N ASP A 119 -10.33 8.13 4.99
CA ASP A 119 -9.42 8.03 6.13
C ASP A 119 -9.12 6.57 6.54
N ARG A 120 -9.61 5.60 5.78
CA ARG A 120 -9.57 4.17 6.13
C ARG A 120 -9.12 3.27 4.98
N ALA A 121 -8.44 3.84 3.99
CA ALA A 121 -7.87 3.05 2.92
C ALA A 121 -6.62 2.28 3.38
N VAL A 122 -6.48 1.04 2.93
CA VAL A 122 -5.26 0.23 3.09
C VAL A 122 -4.65 0.04 1.72
N TYR A 123 -3.34 0.25 1.58
CA TYR A 123 -2.63 0.09 0.33
C TYR A 123 -1.62 -1.04 0.41
N MET A 124 -1.45 -1.75 -0.69
CA MET A 124 -0.38 -2.73 -0.82
C MET A 124 0.17 -2.74 -2.24
N ILE A 125 1.45 -3.05 -2.38
CA ILE A 125 2.03 -3.41 -3.67
C ILE A 125 2.02 -4.94 -3.75
N ILE A 126 1.37 -5.51 -4.76
CA ILE A 126 1.54 -6.92 -5.10
C ILE A 126 2.53 -7.07 -6.24
N ARG A 127 3.27 -8.18 -6.22
CA ARG A 127 4.14 -8.56 -7.33
C ARG A 127 4.14 -10.07 -7.57
N TYR A 128 4.39 -10.45 -8.81
CA TYR A 128 4.46 -11.85 -9.25
C TYR A 128 5.31 -11.96 -10.52
N PRO A 129 5.79 -13.16 -10.91
CA PRO A 129 6.59 -13.33 -12.11
C PRO A 129 5.87 -12.81 -13.36
N ARG A 130 6.55 -12.01 -14.20
CA ARG A 130 5.93 -11.35 -15.37
C ARG A 130 5.33 -12.34 -16.37
N GLY A 131 5.87 -13.55 -16.46
CA GLY A 131 5.38 -14.61 -17.35
C GLY A 131 4.28 -15.50 -16.75
N LEU A 132 3.80 -15.22 -15.53
CA LEU A 132 2.75 -16.01 -14.90
C LEU A 132 1.40 -15.69 -15.56
N GLU A 133 0.80 -16.68 -16.23
CA GLU A 133 -0.53 -16.53 -16.83
C GLU A 133 -1.63 -16.56 -15.76
N LEU A 134 -2.36 -15.47 -15.63
CA LEU A 134 -3.45 -15.32 -14.67
C LEU A 134 -4.78 -15.75 -15.32
N LYS A 135 -5.14 -17.02 -15.20
CA LYS A 135 -6.36 -17.61 -15.78
C LYS A 135 -7.21 -18.28 -14.69
N PRO A 136 -8.55 -18.36 -14.87
CA PRO A 136 -9.42 -19.14 -13.99
C PRO A 136 -8.91 -20.58 -13.81
N GLY A 137 -8.91 -21.06 -12.57
CA GLY A 137 -8.34 -22.33 -12.14
C GLY A 137 -6.88 -22.26 -11.66
N LEU A 138 -6.18 -21.13 -11.80
CA LEU A 138 -4.82 -20.97 -11.28
C LEU A 138 -4.79 -21.04 -9.75
N THR A 139 -3.83 -21.77 -9.20
CA THR A 139 -3.40 -21.66 -7.80
C THR A 139 -1.89 -21.48 -7.78
N SER A 140 -1.39 -20.44 -7.10
CA SER A 140 0.03 -20.09 -7.10
C SER A 140 0.49 -19.49 -5.77
N ASP A 141 1.67 -19.91 -5.30
CA ASP A 141 2.36 -19.33 -4.14
C ASP A 141 3.48 -18.35 -4.58
N ALA A 142 3.52 -17.97 -5.86
CA ALA A 142 4.56 -17.11 -6.42
C ALA A 142 4.30 -15.60 -6.24
N PHE A 143 3.21 -15.24 -5.56
CA PHE A 143 2.87 -13.85 -5.29
C PHE A 143 3.52 -13.38 -3.99
N GLU A 144 3.93 -12.13 -4.00
CA GLU A 144 4.41 -11.41 -2.83
C GLU A 144 3.64 -10.10 -2.73
N TYR A 145 3.48 -9.58 -1.51
CA TYR A 145 2.95 -8.24 -1.31
C TYR A 145 3.77 -7.48 -0.26
N LEU A 146 3.76 -6.16 -0.40
CA LEU A 146 4.27 -5.20 0.57
C LEU A 146 3.07 -4.36 1.01
N SER A 147 2.71 -4.42 2.29
CA SER A 147 1.74 -3.47 2.86
C SER A 147 2.40 -2.10 2.88
N LEU A 148 1.67 -1.06 2.50
CA LEU A 148 2.16 0.31 2.58
C LEU A 148 1.54 1.00 3.79
N ASP A 149 2.37 1.35 4.76
CA ASP A 149 2.00 2.18 5.90
C ASP A 149 2.67 3.57 5.84
N CYS A 150 2.51 4.37 6.90
CA CYS A 150 3.10 5.71 6.93
C CYS A 150 4.64 5.68 6.86
N GLY A 151 5.29 4.66 7.42
CA GLY A 151 6.73 4.48 7.34
C GLY A 151 7.20 4.19 5.92
N ASP A 152 6.45 3.38 5.15
CA ASP A 152 6.77 3.16 3.72
C ASP A 152 6.66 4.45 2.89
N LEU A 153 5.65 5.26 3.18
CA LEU A 153 5.45 6.53 2.51
C LEU A 153 6.47 7.59 2.93
N ASP A 154 6.94 7.55 4.18
CA ASP A 154 8.07 8.36 4.66
C ASP A 154 9.37 7.99 3.92
N VAL A 155 9.67 6.69 3.82
CA VAL A 155 10.81 6.17 3.04
C VAL A 155 10.75 6.64 1.59
N ALA A 156 9.58 6.60 0.97
CA ALA A 156 9.39 7.05 -0.41
C ALA A 156 9.68 8.55 -0.60
N ARG A 157 9.33 9.39 0.39
CA ARG A 157 9.44 10.85 0.31
C ARG A 157 10.77 11.39 0.83
N HIS A 158 11.52 10.62 1.61
CA HIS A 158 12.83 11.05 2.07
C HIS A 158 13.92 10.71 1.06
N PRO A 159 14.91 11.60 0.87
CA PRO A 159 16.05 11.27 0.02
C PRO A 159 16.97 10.26 0.74
N PRO A 160 17.78 9.47 0.01
CA PRO A 160 18.59 8.40 0.62
C PRO A 160 19.51 8.86 1.76
N GLU A 161 20.08 10.06 1.65
CA GLU A 161 20.95 10.65 2.67
C GLU A 161 20.25 10.86 4.02
N HIS A 162 18.92 10.94 4.04
CA HIS A 162 18.17 10.97 5.29
C HIS A 162 18.45 9.71 6.12
N PHE A 163 18.58 8.56 5.46
CA PHE A 163 18.78 7.25 6.11
C PHE A 163 20.25 6.90 6.33
N ALA A 164 21.18 7.74 5.89
CA ALA A 164 22.60 7.51 6.10
C ALA A 164 22.93 7.49 7.61
N PRO A 165 23.96 6.72 8.01
CA PRO A 165 24.44 6.71 9.39
C PRO A 165 24.83 8.13 9.84
N VAL A 166 24.38 8.48 11.04
CA VAL A 166 24.70 9.77 11.67
C VAL A 166 25.86 9.56 12.63
N ALA A 167 26.82 10.48 12.67
CA ALA A 167 27.95 10.40 13.59
C ALA A 167 27.47 10.46 15.05
N ASP A 168 28.17 9.75 15.94
CA ASP A 168 27.82 9.70 17.36
C ASP A 168 27.69 11.11 17.96
N GLY A 169 26.52 11.41 18.52
CA GLY A 169 26.21 12.69 19.15
C GLY A 169 25.73 13.78 18.19
N GLU A 170 25.62 13.52 16.89
CA GLU A 170 24.96 14.42 15.94
C GLU A 170 23.47 14.10 15.78
N ALA A 171 22.67 15.15 15.58
CA ALA A 171 21.27 14.99 15.22
C ALA A 171 21.15 14.74 13.71
N ARG A 172 20.23 13.86 13.32
CA ARG A 172 19.87 13.69 11.91
C ARG A 172 19.38 15.04 11.35
N LYS A 173 19.92 15.42 10.20
CA LYS A 173 19.45 16.63 9.50
C LYS A 173 18.04 16.37 9.00
N ASP A 174 17.16 17.33 9.26
CA ASP A 174 15.87 17.36 8.61
C ASP A 174 16.07 17.58 7.11
N THR A 175 15.45 16.73 6.31
CA THR A 175 15.55 16.73 4.85
C THR A 175 14.18 17.02 4.28
N PRO A 176 14.06 17.91 3.28
CA PRO A 176 12.76 18.18 2.69
C PRO A 176 12.19 16.91 2.04
N LEU A 177 10.87 16.74 2.19
CA LEU A 177 10.10 15.70 1.49
C LEU A 177 10.13 15.95 -0.01
N ASP A 178 10.50 14.94 -0.79
CA ASP A 178 10.45 14.95 -2.26
C ASP A 178 9.96 13.58 -2.81
N PRO A 179 8.72 13.51 -3.31
CA PRO A 179 7.78 14.61 -3.49
C PRO A 179 7.16 15.07 -2.16
N ALA A 180 6.87 16.37 -2.06
CA ALA A 180 6.07 16.88 -0.96
C ALA A 180 4.65 16.29 -1.00
N PRO A 181 4.06 15.95 0.16
CA PRO A 181 2.70 15.41 0.23
C PRO A 181 1.69 16.46 -0.21
N GLU A 182 0.65 16.04 -0.95
CA GLU A 182 -0.35 16.98 -1.45
C GLU A 182 -1.33 17.43 -0.34
N ALA A 183 -1.50 16.62 0.71
CA ALA A 183 -2.20 17.04 1.94
C ALA A 183 -1.62 16.41 3.21
N GLY A 184 -1.68 15.08 3.34
CA GLY A 184 -1.18 14.33 4.50
C GLY A 184 0.00 13.41 4.18
N ASP A 185 0.89 13.25 5.15
CA ASP A 185 2.16 12.53 4.97
C ASP A 185 1.96 11.00 5.07
N CYS A 186 0.89 10.54 5.71
CA CYS A 186 0.64 9.10 5.94
C CYS A 186 -0.34 8.45 4.96
N GLU A 187 -0.77 9.15 3.91
CA GLU A 187 -1.71 8.62 2.92
C GLU A 187 -1.38 9.09 1.50
N PHE A 188 -1.98 8.42 0.50
CA PHE A 188 -2.04 8.95 -0.86
C PHE A 188 -3.18 9.96 -0.94
N ASN A 189 -2.87 11.18 -1.37
CA ASN A 189 -3.79 12.31 -1.44
C ASN A 189 -4.37 12.53 -2.85
N SER A 190 -3.72 11.98 -3.89
CA SER A 190 -4.26 11.79 -5.25
C SER A 190 -3.78 10.46 -5.88
N LEU A 191 -4.44 10.02 -6.96
CA LEU A 191 -3.91 8.94 -7.80
C LEU A 191 -2.53 9.29 -8.37
N ASN A 192 -2.35 10.56 -8.77
CA ASN A 192 -1.09 11.03 -9.30
C ASN A 192 0.04 10.88 -8.27
N GLU A 193 -0.24 11.15 -7.00
CA GLU A 193 0.69 10.88 -5.91
C GLU A 193 0.95 9.37 -5.77
N ALA A 194 -0.09 8.54 -5.78
CA ALA A 194 0.06 7.08 -5.71
C ALA A 194 0.94 6.51 -6.84
N HIS A 195 0.74 6.96 -8.08
CA HIS A 195 1.54 6.56 -9.25
C HIS A 195 3.00 6.99 -9.16
N LYS A 196 3.29 8.11 -8.49
CA LYS A 196 4.66 8.58 -8.28
C LYS A 196 5.33 7.84 -7.13
N LEU A 197 4.62 7.70 -6.01
CA LEU A 197 5.19 7.16 -4.78
C LEU A 197 5.34 5.65 -4.79
N ALA A 198 4.44 4.88 -5.41
CA ALA A 198 4.57 3.42 -5.46
C ALA A 198 5.90 2.94 -6.10
N PRO A 199 6.32 3.39 -7.29
CA PRO A 199 7.62 3.04 -7.84
C PRO A 199 8.79 3.66 -7.07
N LEU A 200 8.61 4.86 -6.51
CA LEU A 200 9.63 5.56 -5.73
C LEU A 200 9.92 4.87 -4.40
N ALA A 201 8.91 4.33 -3.71
CA ALA A 201 9.08 3.57 -2.47
C ALA A 201 10.05 2.41 -2.69
N LEU A 202 9.85 1.64 -3.77
CA LEU A 202 10.73 0.53 -4.13
C LEU A 202 12.16 1.00 -4.48
N GLN A 203 12.27 2.12 -5.20
CA GLN A 203 13.55 2.73 -5.51
C GLN A 203 14.30 3.17 -4.25
N ARG A 204 13.60 3.80 -3.31
CA ARG A 204 14.19 4.30 -2.07
C ARG A 204 14.67 3.15 -1.21
N TYR A 205 13.87 2.11 -1.05
CA TYR A 205 14.32 0.88 -0.39
C TYR A 205 15.59 0.29 -1.03
N ASP A 206 15.66 0.26 -2.37
CA ASP A 206 16.87 -0.22 -3.06
C ASP A 206 18.09 0.67 -2.85
N GLN A 207 17.89 1.99 -2.76
CA GLN A 207 18.97 2.97 -2.55
C GLN A 207 19.50 2.95 -1.11
N ILE A 208 18.65 2.71 -0.11
CA ILE A 208 19.02 2.77 1.31
C ILE A 208 19.45 1.41 1.88
N LYS A 209 19.22 0.30 1.15
CA LYS A 209 19.64 -1.05 1.57
C LYS A 209 21.11 -1.20 2.02
N PRO A 210 22.10 -0.38 1.59
CA PRO A 210 23.47 -0.51 2.08
C PRO A 210 23.67 0.04 3.50
N TYR A 211 22.72 0.81 4.05
CA TYR A 211 22.79 1.33 5.41
C TYR A 211 22.25 0.30 6.40
N GLU A 212 23.04 -0.01 7.43
CA GLU A 212 22.76 -1.11 8.37
C GLU A 212 21.42 -0.93 9.11
N ASP A 213 21.08 0.31 9.49
CA ASP A 213 19.87 0.64 10.25
C ASP A 213 18.72 1.19 9.39
N ALA A 214 18.85 1.15 8.06
CA ALA A 214 17.78 1.65 7.20
C ALA A 214 16.55 0.72 7.20
N PRO A 215 15.34 1.28 7.07
CA PRO A 215 14.14 0.49 6.82
C PRO A 215 14.32 -0.42 5.60
N THR A 216 13.69 -1.61 5.65
CA THR A 216 13.70 -2.57 4.54
C THR A 216 12.28 -2.87 4.08
N ALA A 217 12.11 -3.15 2.80
CA ALA A 217 10.82 -3.55 2.25
C ALA A 217 10.48 -4.98 2.70
N ASP A 218 9.48 -5.12 3.57
CA ASP A 218 9.03 -6.41 4.10
C ASP A 218 8.04 -7.10 3.14
N TRP A 219 8.59 -7.90 2.22
CA TRP A 219 7.80 -8.68 1.28
C TRP A 219 7.24 -9.93 1.92
N ASN A 220 5.92 -9.98 1.99
CA ASN A 220 5.15 -11.09 2.54
C ASN A 220 4.66 -12.02 1.42
N ARG A 221 4.67 -13.33 1.67
CA ARG A 221 4.21 -14.33 0.70
C ARG A 221 2.70 -14.38 0.65
N LEU A 222 2.16 -14.53 -0.55
CA LEU A 222 0.73 -14.61 -0.81
C LEU A 222 0.43 -15.82 -1.68
N LYS A 223 -0.46 -16.70 -1.19
CA LYS A 223 -1.09 -17.71 -2.02
C LYS A 223 -2.28 -17.10 -2.74
N VAL A 224 -2.33 -17.23 -4.06
CA VAL A 224 -3.43 -16.72 -4.89
C VAL A 224 -4.14 -17.86 -5.61
N GLU A 225 -5.47 -17.88 -5.51
CA GLU A 225 -6.37 -18.78 -6.23
C GLU A 225 -7.29 -17.94 -7.12
N ILE A 226 -7.33 -18.23 -8.42
CA ILE A 226 -8.22 -17.59 -9.39
C ILE A 226 -9.32 -18.58 -9.74
N ARG A 227 -10.58 -18.20 -9.54
CA ARG A 227 -11.77 -19.04 -9.75
C ARG A 227 -12.66 -18.45 -10.83
#